data_AF-A0A973G5V0-F1
#
_entry.id   AF-A0A973G5V0-F1
#
_cell.length_a   1.000
_cell.length_b   1.000
_cell.length_c   1.000
_cell.angle_alpha   90.00
_cell.angle_beta   90.00
_cell.angle_gamma   90.00
#
_symmetry.space_group_name_H-M   'P 1'
#
loop_
_entity.id
_entity.type
_entity.pdbx_description
1 polymer ?
#
loop_
_entity_poly.entity_id
_entity_poly.type
_entity_poly.pdbx_seq_one_letter_code
_entity_poly.pdbx_strand_id
1 'polypeptide(L)' 'MKKHFSFTGAKKIIFGNGSFDMLGDHIREMKACRPLVVLDRNLSKTGLKERIADICGKSGVKAAIFDKQVEAEPRLE' A
#
# COMPACT_ATOMS: atom_id res chain seq x y z
N MET A 1 -3.81 -41.07 8.46
CA MET A 1 -4.71 -40.02 7.95
C MET A 1 -3.88 -38.78 7.65
N LYS A 2 -3.67 -38.40 6.37
CA LYS A 2 -2.92 -37.18 6.04
C LYS A 2 -3.83 -35.96 6.28
N LYS A 3 -3.60 -35.21 7.35
CA LYS A 3 -4.28 -33.92 7.57
C LYS A 3 -3.67 -32.91 6.62
N HIS A 4 -4.40 -32.56 5.56
CA HIS A 4 -3.99 -31.50 4.65
C HIS A 4 -4.04 -30.17 5.40
N PHE A 5 -2.90 -29.48 5.47
CA PHE A 5 -2.79 -28.13 6.00
C PHE A 5 -2.50 -27.20 4.82
N SER A 6 -3.32 -26.17 4.65
CA SER A 6 -3.12 -25.10 3.67
C SER A 6 -2.89 -23.78 4.39
N PHE A 7 -1.87 -23.04 3.97
CA PHE A 7 -1.58 -21.71 4.46
C PHE A 7 -1.60 -20.72 3.29
N THR A 8 -2.34 -19.63 3.45
CA THR A 8 -2.40 -18.54 2.48
C THR A 8 -1.74 -17.32 3.11
N GLY A 9 -0.64 -16.87 2.52
CA GLY A 9 0.07 -15.66 2.92
C GLY A 9 0.23 -14.69 1.77
N ALA A 10 0.91 -13.58 2.03
CA ALA A 10 1.32 -12.67 0.98
C ALA A 10 2.29 -13.36 0.01
N LYS A 11 2.09 -13.14 -1.30
CA LYS A 11 2.95 -13.70 -2.36
C LYS A 11 4.39 -13.15 -2.31
N LYS A 12 4.55 -11.90 -1.86
CA LYS A 12 5.83 -11.20 -1.75
C LYS A 12 5.78 -10.32 -0.51
N ILE A 13 6.79 -10.45 0.36
CA ILE A 13 6.95 -9.64 1.57
C ILE A 13 8.33 -9.01 1.52
N ILE A 14 8.43 -7.71 1.79
CA ILE A 14 9.65 -6.93 1.62
C ILE A 14 9.95 -6.25 2.96
N PHE A 15 11.19 -6.42 3.43
CA PHE A 15 11.66 -5.91 4.72
C PHE A 15 12.95 -5.12 4.54
N GLY A 16 13.32 -4.38 5.59
CA GLY A 16 14.55 -3.60 5.65
C GLY A 16 14.31 -2.09 5.62
N ASN A 17 15.27 -1.34 6.15
CA ASN A 17 15.26 0.11 6.05
C ASN A 17 15.34 0.52 4.56
N GLY A 18 14.54 1.51 4.16
CA GLY A 18 14.45 1.96 2.76
C GLY A 18 13.56 1.09 1.86
N SER A 19 13.01 -0.02 2.34
CA SER A 19 12.12 -0.89 1.54
C SER A 19 10.92 -0.16 0.95
N PHE A 20 10.40 0.85 1.66
CA PHE A 20 9.27 1.64 1.21
C PHE A 20 9.58 2.49 -0.05
N ASP A 21 10.84 2.86 -0.26
CA ASP A 21 11.23 3.69 -1.42
C ASP A 21 11.11 2.91 -2.74
N MET A 22 11.10 1.58 -2.68
CA MET A 22 10.89 0.67 -3.82
C MET A 22 9.40 0.44 -4.16
N LEU A 23 8.47 1.06 -3.42
CA LEU A 23 7.02 0.83 -3.60
C LEU A 23 6.56 1.03 -5.05
N GLY A 24 7.06 2.08 -5.71
CA GLY A 24 6.71 2.38 -7.10
C GLY A 24 7.17 1.30 -8.08
N ASP A 25 8.34 0.70 -7.86
CA ASP A 25 8.88 -0.39 -8.68
C ASP A 25 8.00 -1.63 -8.58
N HIS A 26 7.53 -1.94 -7.36
CA HIS A 26 6.63 -3.07 -7.14
C HIS A 26 5.25 -2.87 -7.76
N ILE A 27 4.72 -1.64 -7.73
CA ILE A 27 3.47 -1.32 -8.43
C ILE A 27 3.62 -1.54 -9.95
N ARG A 28 4.75 -1.13 -10.52
CA ARG A 28 5.06 -1.34 -11.94
C ARG A 28 5.28 -2.82 -12.29
N GLU A 29 5.95 -3.58 -11.42
CA GLU A 29 6.12 -5.03 -11.54
C GLU A 29 4.77 -5.74 -11.62
N MET A 30 3.77 -5.26 -10.87
CA MET A 30 2.38 -5.75 -10.92
C MET A 30 1.59 -5.23 -12.13
N LYS A 31 2.19 -4.41 -13.00
CA LYS A 31 1.56 -3.76 -14.16
C LYS A 31 0.34 -2.90 -13.79
N ALA A 32 0.31 -2.37 -12.56
CA ALA A 32 -0.76 -1.48 -12.11
C ALA A 32 -0.45 -0.02 -12.49
N CYS A 33 -1.47 0.73 -12.93
CA CYS A 33 -1.28 2.08 -13.48
C CYS A 33 -1.89 3.19 -12.61
N ARG A 34 -2.92 2.85 -11.82
CA ARG A 34 -3.70 3.84 -11.05
C ARG A 34 -4.14 3.27 -9.70
N PRO A 35 -3.21 3.05 -8.75
CA PRO A 35 -3.52 2.47 -7.47
C PRO A 35 -4.39 3.40 -6.62
N LEU A 36 -5.31 2.79 -5.86
CA LEU A 36 -6.00 3.45 -4.76
C LEU A 36 -5.19 3.23 -3.48
N VAL A 37 -4.71 4.31 -2.89
CA VAL A 37 -4.02 4.33 -1.61
C VAL A 37 -5.08 4.59 -0.54
N VAL A 38 -5.31 3.60 0.32
CA VAL A 38 -6.16 3.73 1.50
C VAL A 38 -5.26 4.04 2.69
N LEU A 39 -5.49 5.16 3.35
CA LEU A 39 -4.65 5.67 4.43
C LEU A 39 -5.54 6.19 5.56
N ASP A 40 -5.20 5.97 6.82
CA ASP A 40 -5.96 6.58 7.90
C ASP A 40 -5.70 8.09 8.04
N ARG A 41 -6.65 8.77 8.66
CA ARG A 41 -6.61 10.23 8.82
C ARG A 41 -5.40 10.71 9.63
N ASN A 42 -4.91 9.93 10.58
CA ASN A 42 -3.79 10.32 11.42
C ASN A 42 -2.48 10.20 10.63
N LEU A 43 -2.24 9.07 9.96
CA LEU A 43 -1.09 8.91 9.09
C LEU A 43 -1.09 9.92 7.94
N SER A 44 -2.27 10.23 7.39
CA SER A 44 -2.40 11.24 6.33
C SER A 44 -2.01 12.66 6.75
N LYS A 45 -2.06 12.99 8.05
CA LYS A 45 -1.67 14.32 8.57
C LYS A 45 -0.19 14.42 8.95
N THR A 46 0.56 13.34 8.77
CA THR A 46 2.00 13.33 9.04
C THR A 46 2.77 13.89 7.85
N GLY A 47 3.67 13.11 7.25
CA GLY A 47 4.25 13.35 5.92
C GLY A 47 4.12 12.12 5.01
N LEU A 48 3.40 11.08 5.45
CA LEU A 48 3.32 9.81 4.73
C LEU A 48 2.53 9.93 3.43
N LYS A 49 1.47 10.76 3.43
CA LYS A 49 0.67 11.02 2.23
C LYS A 49 1.52 11.62 1.12
N GLU A 50 2.32 12.62 1.46
CA GLU A 50 3.22 13.33 0.56
C GLU A 50 4.32 12.39 0.06
N ARG A 51 4.92 11.61 0.98
CA ARG A 51 5.92 10.60 0.61
C ARG A 51 5.39 9.57 -0.38
N ILE A 52 4.16 9.08 -0.20
CA ILE A 52 3.51 8.16 -1.14
C ILE A 52 3.29 8.84 -2.49
N ALA A 53 2.74 10.06 -2.50
CA ALA A 53 2.51 10.81 -3.72
C ALA A 53 3.83 11.03 -4.51
N ASP A 54 4.91 11.34 -3.82
CA ASP A 54 6.24 11.53 -4.41
C ASP A 54 6.80 10.22 -5.01
N ILE A 55 6.72 9.10 -4.28
CA ILE A 55 7.21 7.80 -4.77
C ILE A 55 6.42 7.36 -6.01
N CYS A 56 5.09 7.49 -5.96
CA CYS A 56 4.23 7.18 -7.10
C CYS A 56 4.51 8.10 -8.29
N GLY A 57 4.64 9.42 -8.05
CA GLY A 57 4.94 10.42 -9.07
C GLY A 57 6.27 10.17 -9.78
N LYS A 58 7.35 9.91 -9.02
CA LYS A 58 8.68 9.55 -9.56
C LYS A 58 8.65 8.26 -10.39
N SER A 59 7.70 7.37 -10.10
CA SER A 59 7.51 6.11 -10.80
C SER A 59 6.54 6.21 -11.99
N GLY A 60 6.04 7.39 -12.31
CA GLY A 60 5.06 7.60 -13.38
C GLY A 60 3.67 7.01 -13.08
N VAL A 61 3.37 6.71 -11.82
CA VAL A 61 2.12 6.11 -11.36
C VAL A 61 1.21 7.19 -10.78
N LYS A 62 -0.02 7.31 -11.30
CA LYS A 62 -1.00 8.25 -10.76
C LYS A 62 -1.81 7.59 -9.65
N ALA A 63 -1.43 7.82 -8.39
CA ALA A 63 -2.19 7.31 -7.25
C ALA A 63 -3.42 8.18 -6.94
N ALA A 64 -4.52 7.54 -6.53
CA ALA A 64 -5.64 8.20 -5.86
C ALA A 64 -5.53 7.92 -4.36
N ILE A 65 -5.78 8.92 -3.51
CA ILE A 65 -5.63 8.79 -2.05
C ILE A 65 -7.01 8.93 -1.40
N PHE A 66 -7.37 7.95 -0.57
CA PHE A 66 -8.56 7.93 0.26
C PHE A 66 -8.13 7.97 1.74
N ASP A 67 -8.30 9.13 2.36
CA ASP A 67 -7.71 9.46 3.67
C ASP A 67 -8.69 10.09 4.68
N LYS A 68 -9.97 10.26 4.30
CA LYS A 68 -10.93 11.04 5.10
C LYS A 68 -11.76 10.21 6.07
N GLN A 69 -12.11 8.99 5.68
CA GLN A 69 -13.10 8.14 6.39
C GLN A 69 -12.50 6.81 6.86
N VAL A 70 -11.17 6.69 6.84
CA VAL A 70 -10.48 5.50 7.34
C VAL A 70 -10.22 5.71 8.82
N GLU A 71 -10.97 4.97 9.64
CA GLU A 71 -10.90 4.97 11.10
C GLU A 71 -10.37 3.61 11.60
N ALA A 72 -9.86 3.57 12.83
CA ALA A 72 -9.60 2.30 13.50
C ALA A 72 -10.93 1.55 13.67
N GLU A 73 -10.94 0.24 13.41
CA GLU A 73 -12.18 -0.56 13.30
C GLU A 73 -13.12 0.04 12.23
N PRO A 74 -12.76 -0.06 10.93
CA PRO A 74 -13.51 0.59 9.86
C PRO A 74 -14.95 0.07 9.78
N ARG A 75 -15.89 0.99 9.57
CA ARG A 75 -17.30 0.65 9.33
C ARG A 75 -17.46 0.03 7.95
N LEU A 76 -18.54 -0.72 7.76
CA LEU A 76 -18.89 -1.30 6.47
C LEU A 76 -19.37 -0.24 5.46
N GLU A 77 -19.83 0.92 5.96
CA GLU A 77 -20.42 2.03 5.19
C GLU A 77 -19.56 3.28 5.24
#